data_AF-A0A2E9KVL6-F1
#
_entry.id   AF-A0A2E9KVL6-F1
#
_cell.length_a   1.000
_cell.length_b   1.000
_cell.length_c   1.000
_cell.angle_alpha   90.00
_cell.angle_beta   90.00
_cell.angle_gamma   90.00
#
_symmetry.space_group_name_H-M   'P 1'
#
loop_
_entity.id
_entity.type
_entity.pdbx_description
1 polymer ?
#
loop_
_entity_poly.entity_id
_entity_poly.type
_entity_poly.pdbx_seq_one_letter_code
_entity_poly.pdbx_strand_id
1 'polypeptide(L)'
;MVSVEFTVTKREVLGKGASKRFRKTGLIPAVVYGKNKENLNIAVDFLKFKKALKTEAGENTIIEMHVQDSEIKKKVLLKEAHLDTLTSDPLHLDFYEISEGEQVTISCPLKFNGRPEGVKSGGVIQTLANEVKVECLPENIPNEIEVEISHMNIGDTLKVEDLPVLNGINIISNSNNTVISILTPRLIMETEEVAATEESKSEEGAESKSEEETTESDKEEAS
;
A
#
# COMPACT_ATOMS: atom_id res chain seq x y z
N MET A 1 -24.51 4.65 -0.35
CA MET A 1 -23.65 5.85 -0.44
C MET A 1 -23.39 6.32 0.99
N VAL A 2 -22.22 6.02 1.54
CA VAL A 2 -21.83 6.48 2.88
C VAL A 2 -21.02 7.76 2.67
N SER A 3 -21.49 8.87 3.19
CA SER A 3 -20.77 10.16 3.16
C SER A 3 -20.29 10.47 4.57
N VAL A 4 -18.98 10.67 4.73
CA VAL A 4 -18.38 11.06 6.02
C VAL A 4 -18.01 12.54 5.97
N GLU A 5 -18.44 13.31 6.97
CA GLU A 5 -18.08 14.71 7.09
C GLU A 5 -16.75 14.89 7.82
N PHE A 6 -15.86 15.74 7.28
CA PHE A 6 -14.59 16.10 7.89
C PHE A 6 -14.40 17.60 8.01
N THR A 7 -14.01 18.06 9.20
CA THR A 7 -13.45 19.40 9.36
C THR A 7 -11.93 19.35 9.24
N VAL A 8 -11.36 20.18 8.39
CA VAL A 8 -9.92 20.27 8.13
C VAL A 8 -9.43 21.70 8.30
N THR A 9 -8.16 21.87 8.69
CA THR A 9 -7.57 23.21 8.85
C THR A 9 -6.73 23.55 7.62
N LYS A 10 -6.91 24.73 7.03
CA LYS A 10 -6.08 25.19 5.92
C LYS A 10 -4.64 25.44 6.38
N ARG A 11 -3.66 25.07 5.56
CA ARG A 11 -2.24 25.28 5.84
C ARG A 11 -1.68 26.38 4.96
N GLU A 12 -1.06 27.37 5.60
CA GLU A 12 -0.26 28.39 4.90
C GLU A 12 1.23 28.03 4.88
N VAL A 13 1.72 27.38 5.93
CA VAL A 13 3.14 27.02 6.07
C VAL A 13 3.42 25.62 5.50
N LEU A 14 4.26 25.60 4.47
CA LEU A 14 4.67 24.41 3.73
C LEU A 14 6.11 24.00 4.06
N GLY A 15 6.50 22.79 3.66
CA GLY A 15 7.86 22.28 3.78
C GLY A 15 8.09 21.27 4.91
N LYS A 16 9.30 20.69 4.94
CA LYS A 16 9.70 19.55 5.79
C LYS A 16 9.54 19.85 7.29
N GLY A 17 9.95 21.05 7.73
CA GLY A 17 9.89 21.47 9.13
C GLY A 17 8.45 21.60 9.64
N ALA A 18 7.58 22.27 8.88
CA ALA A 18 6.17 22.44 9.21
C ALA A 18 5.44 21.09 9.25
N SER A 19 5.61 20.24 8.23
CA SER A 19 4.98 18.92 8.18
C SER A 19 5.45 17.99 9.31
N LYS A 20 6.68 18.15 9.83
CA LYS A 20 7.14 17.41 11.02
C LYS A 20 6.48 17.92 12.31
N ARG A 21 6.23 19.22 12.42
CA ARG A 21 5.53 19.82 13.58
C ARG A 21 4.07 19.39 13.61
N PHE A 22 3.36 19.45 12.48
CA PHE A 22 1.97 19.00 12.38
C PHE A 22 1.80 17.55 12.83
N ARG A 23 2.67 16.64 12.36
CA ARG A 23 2.64 15.23 12.79
C ARG A 23 2.88 15.05 14.28
N LYS A 24 3.80 15.82 14.89
CA LYS A 24 4.02 15.82 16.35
C LYS A 24 2.80 16.31 17.14
N THR A 25 1.97 17.18 16.57
CA THR A 25 0.74 17.67 17.19
C THR A 25 -0.48 16.80 16.86
N GLY A 26 -0.31 15.64 16.22
CA GLY A 26 -1.41 14.74 15.87
C GLY A 26 -2.19 15.13 14.61
N LEU A 27 -1.64 16.04 13.80
CA LEU A 27 -2.22 16.48 12.52
C LEU A 27 -1.46 15.86 11.35
N ILE A 28 -2.19 15.37 10.36
CA ILE A 28 -1.66 14.78 9.14
C ILE A 28 -1.66 15.84 8.03
N PRO A 29 -0.50 16.10 7.40
CA PRO A 29 -0.42 16.82 6.12
C PRO A 29 -1.30 16.20 5.04
N ALA A 30 -2.11 17.02 4.36
CA ALA A 30 -2.82 16.53 3.20
C ALA A 30 -2.98 17.61 2.12
N VAL A 31 -3.22 17.16 0.89
CA VAL A 31 -3.46 18.01 -0.27
C VAL A 31 -4.76 17.59 -0.92
N VAL A 32 -5.58 18.56 -1.28
CA VAL A 32 -6.76 18.37 -2.12
C VAL A 32 -6.44 18.93 -3.49
N TYR A 33 -6.57 18.11 -4.51
CA TYR A 33 -6.41 18.51 -5.91
C TYR A 33 -7.58 17.99 -6.73
N GLY A 34 -7.83 18.59 -7.89
CA GLY A 34 -8.90 18.18 -8.77
C GLY A 34 -8.67 18.71 -10.17
N LYS A 35 -9.35 18.12 -11.15
CA LYS A 35 -9.23 18.60 -12.53
C LYS A 35 -9.80 19.99 -12.66
N ASN A 36 -8.99 20.92 -13.15
CA ASN A 36 -9.34 22.34 -13.32
C ASN A 36 -9.73 23.06 -12.01
N LYS A 37 -9.25 22.58 -10.86
CA LYS A 37 -9.52 23.19 -9.55
C LYS A 37 -8.21 23.56 -8.85
N GLU A 38 -8.26 24.58 -8.00
CA GLU A 38 -7.10 25.00 -7.23
C GLU A 38 -6.72 23.97 -6.16
N ASN A 39 -5.42 23.70 -6.06
CA ASN A 39 -4.87 22.82 -5.05
C ASN A 39 -4.98 23.48 -3.67
N LEU A 40 -5.53 22.75 -2.70
CA LEU A 40 -5.70 23.21 -1.33
C LEU A 40 -4.82 22.38 -0.40
N ASN A 41 -3.90 23.05 0.30
CA ASN A 41 -3.08 22.42 1.33
C ASN A 41 -3.82 22.46 2.67
N ILE A 42 -4.00 21.30 3.29
CA ILE A 42 -4.80 21.12 4.49
C ILE A 42 -4.09 20.27 5.55
N ALA A 43 -4.57 20.36 6.77
CA ALA A 43 -4.19 19.51 7.90
C ALA A 43 -5.44 18.77 8.38
N VAL A 44 -5.32 17.45 8.54
CA VAL A 44 -6.39 16.56 8.99
C VAL A 44 -6.04 16.01 10.36
N ASP A 45 -7.00 15.95 11.27
CA ASP A 45 -6.81 15.31 12.58
C ASP A 45 -6.65 13.78 12.42
N PHE A 46 -5.54 13.24 12.89
CA PHE A 46 -5.22 11.81 12.79
C PHE A 46 -6.26 10.91 13.47
N LEU A 47 -6.73 11.28 14.66
CA LEU A 47 -7.65 10.45 15.43
C LEU A 47 -9.03 10.42 14.77
N LYS A 48 -9.48 11.57 14.25
CA LYS A 48 -10.72 11.63 13.48
C LYS A 48 -10.58 10.79 12.23
N PHE A 49 -9.50 10.97 11.47
CA PHE A 49 -9.26 10.24 10.22
C PHE A 49 -9.26 8.73 10.42
N LYS A 50 -8.54 8.25 11.43
CA LYS A 50 -8.47 6.84 11.78
C LYS A 50 -9.82 6.26 12.21
N LYS A 51 -10.69 7.04 12.88
CA LYS A 51 -12.04 6.60 13.23
C LYS A 51 -12.93 6.49 11.99
N ALA A 52 -12.85 7.46 11.09
CA ALA A 52 -13.66 7.49 9.88
C ALA A 52 -13.31 6.37 8.89
N LEU A 53 -12.02 6.04 8.73
CA LEU A 53 -11.61 4.91 7.89
C LEU A 53 -12.00 3.54 8.46
N LYS A 54 -12.16 3.44 9.80
CA LYS A 54 -12.56 2.18 10.45
C LYS A 54 -14.06 1.89 10.38
N THR A 55 -14.87 2.87 9.95
CA THR A 55 -16.30 2.66 9.72
C THR A 55 -16.52 1.79 8.49
N GLU A 56 -17.74 1.26 8.29
CA GLU A 56 -18.17 0.47 7.12
C GLU A 56 -17.94 1.16 5.75
N ALA A 57 -17.53 2.43 5.78
CA ALA A 57 -17.18 3.28 4.66
C ALA A 57 -15.90 2.81 3.93
N GLY A 58 -14.94 2.17 4.62
CA GLY A 58 -13.70 1.68 4.00
C GLY A 58 -12.83 2.79 3.37
N GLU A 59 -11.87 2.38 2.53
CA GLU A 59 -10.89 3.27 1.88
C GLU A 59 -11.50 4.10 0.72
N ASN A 60 -12.56 3.58 0.09
CA ASN A 60 -13.16 4.14 -1.13
C ASN A 60 -14.38 5.03 -0.89
N THR A 61 -14.42 5.72 0.25
CA THR A 61 -15.55 6.59 0.60
C THR A 61 -15.40 8.01 0.10
N ILE A 62 -16.51 8.59 -0.34
CA ILE A 62 -16.64 10.02 -0.63
C ILE A 62 -16.78 10.78 0.69
N ILE A 63 -15.87 11.72 0.92
CA ILE A 63 -15.78 12.54 2.12
C ILE A 63 -16.27 13.94 1.79
N GLU A 64 -17.19 14.47 2.59
CA GLU A 64 -17.54 15.90 2.53
C GLU A 64 -16.58 16.67 3.44
N MET A 65 -15.68 17.42 2.82
CA MET A 65 -14.65 18.17 3.52
C MET A 65 -15.08 19.62 3.71
N HIS A 66 -15.00 20.08 4.96
CA HIS A 66 -15.25 21.45 5.40
C HIS A 66 -13.94 22.09 5.85
N VAL A 67 -13.57 23.21 5.23
CA VAL A 67 -12.41 23.99 5.68
C VAL A 67 -12.82 24.81 6.90
N GLN A 68 -12.10 24.65 8.01
CA GLN A 68 -12.32 25.40 9.23
C GLN A 68 -12.23 26.91 8.96
N ASP A 69 -13.15 27.66 9.56
CA ASP A 69 -13.26 29.13 9.40
C ASP A 69 -13.49 29.58 7.94
N SER A 70 -14.13 28.72 7.12
CA SER A 70 -14.53 29.02 5.74
C SER A 70 -15.83 28.29 5.38
N GLU A 71 -16.64 28.86 4.48
CA GLU A 71 -17.85 28.19 3.95
C GLU A 71 -17.52 27.20 2.81
N ILE A 72 -16.24 26.90 2.58
CA ILE A 72 -15.79 26.03 1.49
C ILE A 72 -16.10 24.58 1.85
N LYS A 73 -17.06 24.00 1.12
CA LYS A 73 -17.40 22.58 1.14
C LYS A 73 -16.93 21.92 -0.15
N LYS A 74 -16.23 20.78 -0.04
CA LYS A 74 -15.77 20.01 -1.20
C LYS A 74 -16.08 18.53 -0.99
N LYS A 75 -16.59 17.86 -2.03
CA LYS A 75 -16.67 16.40 -2.08
C LYS A 75 -15.33 15.86 -2.56
N VAL A 76 -14.65 15.11 -1.72
CA VAL A 76 -13.31 14.58 -2.00
C VAL A 76 -13.26 13.07 -1.76
N LEU A 77 -12.38 12.40 -2.47
CA LEU A 77 -12.05 10.99 -2.28
C LEU A 77 -10.62 10.87 -1.80
N LEU A 78 -10.34 9.97 -0.86
CA LEU A 78 -8.97 9.59 -0.56
C LEU A 78 -8.40 8.83 -1.76
N LYS A 79 -7.40 9.41 -2.41
CA LYS A 79 -6.75 8.82 -3.58
C LYS A 79 -5.55 7.95 -3.18
N GLU A 80 -4.76 8.45 -2.24
CA GLU A 80 -3.56 7.76 -1.77
C GLU A 80 -3.24 8.17 -0.33
N ALA A 81 -2.72 7.24 0.45
CA ALA A 81 -2.26 7.47 1.80
C ALA A 81 -0.81 6.96 1.94
N HIS A 82 0.12 7.88 2.16
CA HIS A 82 1.51 7.51 2.41
C HIS A 82 1.64 7.11 3.87
N LEU A 83 1.93 5.84 4.13
CA LEU A 83 2.10 5.30 5.48
C LEU A 83 3.57 5.26 5.87
N ASP A 84 3.85 5.42 7.16
CA ASP A 84 5.16 5.14 7.74
C ASP A 84 5.39 3.62 7.74
N THR A 85 6.51 3.16 7.20
CA THR A 85 6.85 1.74 7.12
C THR A 85 7.02 1.08 8.48
N LEU A 86 7.37 1.85 9.53
CA LEU A 86 7.63 1.30 10.86
C LEU A 86 6.37 1.34 11.73
N THR A 87 5.66 2.46 11.77
CA THR A 87 4.49 2.63 12.65
C THR A 87 3.15 2.40 11.95
N SER A 88 3.14 2.31 10.62
CA SER A 88 1.93 2.28 9.78
C SER A 88 1.03 3.52 9.96
N ASP A 89 1.58 4.62 10.48
CA ASP A 89 0.83 5.87 10.62
C ASP A 89 0.86 6.67 9.31
N PRO A 90 -0.26 7.27 8.86
CA PRO A 90 -0.27 8.18 7.71
C PRO A 90 0.65 9.39 7.91
N LEU A 91 1.60 9.51 6.98
CA LEU A 91 2.55 10.61 6.83
C LEU A 91 1.99 11.74 5.98
N HIS A 92 1.26 11.38 4.93
CA HIS A 92 0.65 12.29 3.97
C HIS A 92 -0.62 11.67 3.39
N LEU A 93 -1.63 12.49 3.11
CA LEU A 93 -2.86 12.05 2.46
C LEU A 93 -3.13 12.90 1.21
N ASP A 94 -3.53 12.21 0.16
CA ASP A 94 -3.87 12.80 -1.12
C ASP A 94 -5.37 12.66 -1.34
N PHE A 95 -6.04 13.79 -1.46
CA PHE A 95 -7.47 13.87 -1.71
C PHE A 95 -7.73 14.34 -3.13
N TYR A 96 -8.58 13.62 -3.84
CA TYR A 96 -9.06 13.99 -5.17
C TYR A 96 -10.45 14.60 -5.07
N GLU A 97 -10.62 15.83 -5.53
CA GLU A 97 -11.91 16.50 -5.57
C GLU A 97 -12.76 15.97 -6.72
N ILE A 98 -13.89 15.35 -6.37
CA ILE A 98 -14.79 14.72 -7.32
C ILE A 98 -15.72 15.77 -7.93
N SER A 99 -16.01 15.64 -9.22
CA SER A 99 -17.11 16.32 -9.89
C SER A 99 -18.09 15.29 -10.43
N GLU A 100 -19.38 15.61 -10.42
CA GLU A 100 -20.42 14.71 -10.94
C GLU A 100 -20.20 14.48 -12.44
N GLY A 101 -20.25 13.21 -12.87
CA GLY A 101 -20.07 12.80 -14.27
C GLY A 101 -18.62 12.60 -14.75
N GLU A 102 -17.61 12.78 -13.89
CA GLU A 102 -16.21 12.52 -14.24
C GLU A 102 -15.77 11.12 -13.79
N GLN A 103 -15.11 10.38 -14.68
CA GLN A 103 -14.49 9.09 -14.33
C GLN A 103 -13.31 9.30 -13.38
N VAL A 104 -13.26 8.51 -12.33
CA VAL A 104 -12.18 8.51 -11.34
C VAL A 104 -11.48 7.16 -11.34
N THR A 105 -10.15 7.19 -11.39
CA THR A 105 -9.34 6.01 -11.13
C THR A 105 -9.15 5.85 -9.63
N ILE A 106 -9.41 4.69 -9.08
CA ILE A 106 -9.22 4.40 -7.65
C ILE A 106 -8.56 3.02 -7.49
N SER A 107 -7.83 2.82 -6.39
CA SER A 107 -7.41 1.48 -5.98
C SER A 107 -8.55 0.87 -5.16
N CYS A 108 -9.05 -0.29 -5.56
CA CYS A 108 -10.08 -1.00 -4.83
C CYS A 108 -9.49 -2.24 -4.16
N PRO A 109 -9.67 -2.42 -2.84
CA PRO A 109 -9.20 -3.61 -2.15
C PRO A 109 -9.99 -4.85 -2.57
N LEU A 110 -9.29 -5.97 -2.68
CA LEU A 110 -9.85 -7.27 -2.95
C LEU A 110 -10.10 -8.02 -1.64
N LYS A 111 -11.29 -8.57 -1.50
CA LYS A 111 -11.67 -9.40 -0.37
C LYS A 111 -11.86 -10.83 -0.83
N PHE A 112 -10.97 -11.69 -0.37
CA PHE A 112 -11.01 -13.10 -0.72
C PHE A 112 -11.92 -13.86 0.25
N ASN A 113 -13.01 -14.38 -0.29
CA ASN A 113 -14.00 -15.15 0.44
C ASN A 113 -13.76 -16.66 0.23
N GLY A 114 -13.84 -17.41 1.32
CA GLY A 114 -13.68 -18.87 1.31
C GLY A 114 -12.27 -19.36 1.61
N ARG A 115 -12.17 -20.66 1.95
CA ARG A 115 -10.89 -21.33 2.21
C ARG A 115 -10.59 -22.29 1.05
N PRO A 116 -9.55 -22.03 0.25
CA PRO A 116 -9.24 -22.85 -0.92
C PRO A 116 -9.02 -24.33 -0.58
N GLU A 117 -9.46 -25.21 -1.45
CA GLU A 117 -9.21 -26.65 -1.35
C GLU A 117 -7.71 -26.96 -1.34
N GLY A 118 -6.92 -26.24 -2.16
CA GLY A 118 -5.47 -26.40 -2.18
C GLY A 118 -4.81 -26.14 -0.83
N VAL A 119 -5.36 -25.25 -0.01
CA VAL A 119 -4.85 -24.96 1.35
C VAL A 119 -5.27 -26.02 2.35
N LYS A 120 -6.45 -26.63 2.17
CA LYS A 120 -6.85 -27.80 2.98
C LYS A 120 -5.95 -29.00 2.71
N SER A 121 -5.45 -29.11 1.48
CA SER A 121 -4.50 -30.14 1.03
C SER A 121 -3.02 -29.85 1.36
N GLY A 122 -2.74 -28.80 2.14
CA GLY A 122 -1.38 -28.45 2.59
C GLY A 122 -0.67 -27.37 1.75
N GLY A 123 -1.34 -26.78 0.76
CA GLY A 123 -0.84 -25.64 -0.01
C GLY A 123 -0.76 -24.34 0.79
N VAL A 124 0.08 -23.41 0.33
CA VAL A 124 0.26 -22.08 0.92
C VAL A 124 -0.36 -21.03 0.01
N ILE A 125 -1.22 -20.17 0.56
CA ILE A 125 -1.74 -19.00 -0.19
C ILE A 125 -0.62 -17.98 -0.29
N GLN A 126 -0.32 -17.56 -1.51
CA GLN A 126 0.50 -16.40 -1.77
C GLN A 126 -0.36 -15.33 -2.46
N THR A 127 -0.59 -14.23 -1.75
CA THR A 127 -1.25 -13.05 -2.29
C THR A 127 -0.20 -12.09 -2.85
N LEU A 128 -0.30 -11.79 -4.14
CA LEU A 128 0.64 -10.91 -4.86
C LEU A 128 0.09 -9.49 -4.97
N ALA A 129 -1.24 -9.35 -5.07
CA ALA A 129 -1.92 -8.06 -5.08
C ALA A 129 -3.15 -8.10 -4.16
N ASN A 130 -3.23 -7.15 -3.23
CA ASN A 130 -4.39 -6.97 -2.35
C ASN A 130 -5.39 -5.96 -2.90
N GLU A 131 -5.00 -5.18 -3.91
CA GLU A 131 -5.79 -4.09 -4.49
C GLU A 131 -5.62 -4.05 -6.01
N VAL A 132 -6.63 -3.50 -6.70
CA VAL A 132 -6.66 -3.37 -8.16
C VAL A 132 -7.10 -1.96 -8.54
N LYS A 133 -6.45 -1.38 -9.56
CA LYS A 133 -6.82 -0.07 -10.06
C LYS A 133 -8.02 -0.19 -10.99
N VAL A 134 -9.07 0.53 -10.65
CA VAL A 134 -10.33 0.56 -11.39
C VAL A 134 -10.73 1.99 -11.74
N GLU A 135 -11.37 2.17 -12.87
CA GLU A 135 -11.96 3.41 -13.33
C GLU A 135 -13.48 3.27 -13.27
N CYS A 136 -14.11 4.17 -12.53
CA CYS A 136 -15.55 4.15 -12.35
C CYS A 136 -16.09 5.57 -12.20
N LEU A 137 -17.40 5.71 -12.38
CA LEU A 137 -18.10 6.93 -12.00
C LEU A 137 -18.21 7.00 -10.47
N PRO A 138 -18.26 8.21 -9.88
CA PRO A 138 -18.39 8.39 -8.44
C PRO A 138 -19.58 7.67 -7.80
N GLU A 139 -20.65 7.46 -8.57
CA GLU A 139 -21.86 6.76 -8.13
C GLU A 139 -21.67 5.24 -8.00
N ASN A 140 -20.71 4.67 -8.75
CA ASN A 140 -20.48 3.23 -8.84
C ASN A 140 -19.19 2.80 -8.11
N ILE A 141 -18.65 3.63 -7.23
CA ILE A 141 -17.42 3.30 -6.49
C ILE A 141 -17.69 2.09 -5.57
N PRO A 142 -17.02 0.93 -5.78
CA PRO A 142 -17.11 -0.21 -4.88
C PRO A 142 -16.20 0.00 -3.67
N ASN A 143 -16.68 -0.38 -2.49
CA ASN A 143 -15.86 -0.38 -1.27
C ASN A 143 -14.83 -1.51 -1.31
N GLU A 144 -15.26 -2.71 -1.72
CA GLU A 144 -14.45 -3.92 -1.80
C GLU A 144 -14.93 -4.73 -3.03
N ILE A 145 -14.02 -5.47 -3.67
CA ILE A 145 -14.38 -6.48 -4.68
C ILE A 145 -14.27 -7.85 -4.03
N GLU A 146 -15.40 -8.53 -3.88
CA GLU A 146 -15.43 -9.89 -3.32
C GLU A 146 -15.02 -10.91 -4.39
N VAL A 147 -14.05 -11.75 -4.05
CA VAL A 147 -13.51 -12.79 -4.93
C VAL A 147 -13.61 -14.13 -4.21
N GLU A 148 -14.31 -15.08 -4.80
CA GLU A 148 -14.44 -16.43 -4.25
C GLU A 148 -13.22 -17.28 -4.60
N ILE A 149 -12.50 -17.78 -3.58
CA ILE A 149 -11.28 -18.58 -3.75
C ILE A 149 -11.44 -20.03 -3.28
N SER A 150 -12.65 -20.43 -2.85
CA SER A 150 -12.93 -21.77 -2.31
C SER A 150 -12.52 -22.91 -3.24
N HIS A 151 -12.71 -22.74 -4.55
CA HIS A 151 -12.51 -23.78 -5.57
C HIS A 151 -11.06 -23.93 -6.06
N MET A 152 -10.14 -23.09 -5.59
CA MET A 152 -8.76 -23.11 -6.09
C MET A 152 -7.95 -24.28 -5.49
N ASN A 153 -7.22 -24.98 -6.37
CA ASN A 153 -6.35 -26.10 -6.06
C ASN A 153 -4.87 -25.69 -5.96
N ILE A 154 -4.02 -26.64 -5.55
CA ILE A 154 -2.57 -26.41 -5.51
C ILE A 154 -2.05 -26.22 -6.93
N GLY A 155 -1.32 -25.12 -7.17
CA GLY A 155 -0.81 -24.74 -8.48
C GLY A 155 -1.71 -23.75 -9.24
N ASP A 156 -2.93 -23.52 -8.78
CA ASP A 156 -3.84 -22.57 -9.43
C ASP A 156 -3.42 -21.13 -9.16
N THR A 157 -3.62 -20.29 -10.18
CA THR A 157 -3.36 -18.85 -10.15
C THR A 157 -4.61 -18.12 -10.59
N LEU A 158 -4.98 -17.07 -9.85
CA LEU A 158 -6.09 -16.17 -10.18
C LEU A 158 -5.48 -14.87 -10.70
N LYS A 159 -5.87 -14.48 -11.90
CA LYS A 159 -5.38 -13.25 -12.53
C LYS A 159 -6.42 -12.14 -12.44
N VAL A 160 -5.99 -10.92 -12.77
CA VAL A 160 -6.86 -9.75 -12.83
C VAL A 160 -8.00 -9.95 -13.85
N GLU A 161 -7.77 -10.68 -14.95
CA GLU A 161 -8.80 -11.00 -15.94
C GLU A 161 -9.93 -11.90 -15.42
N ASP A 162 -9.66 -12.71 -14.40
CA ASP A 162 -10.63 -13.65 -13.81
C ASP A 162 -11.50 -12.99 -12.73
N LEU A 163 -11.28 -11.71 -12.44
CA LEU A 163 -12.04 -10.97 -11.44
C LEU A 163 -13.48 -10.72 -11.94
N PRO A 164 -14.48 -10.74 -11.03
CA PRO A 164 -15.85 -10.45 -11.39
C PRO A 164 -15.97 -9.03 -11.94
N VAL A 165 -16.42 -8.92 -13.19
CA VAL A 165 -16.68 -7.62 -13.83
C VAL A 165 -17.96 -7.05 -13.25
N LEU A 166 -17.83 -5.97 -12.48
CA LEU A 166 -18.96 -5.24 -11.93
C LEU A 166 -19.47 -4.20 -12.94
N ASN A 167 -20.78 -3.99 -12.98
CA ASN A 167 -21.40 -3.06 -13.92
C ASN A 167 -20.86 -1.63 -13.75
N GLY A 168 -20.29 -1.06 -14.82
CA GLY A 168 -19.81 0.32 -14.83
C GLY A 168 -18.43 0.55 -14.19
N ILE A 169 -17.66 -0.52 -13.97
CA ILE A 169 -16.28 -0.47 -13.45
C ILE A 169 -15.33 -1.04 -14.52
N ASN A 170 -14.38 -0.23 -14.97
CA ASN A 170 -13.33 -0.62 -15.90
C ASN A 170 -12.05 -0.91 -15.15
N ILE A 171 -11.52 -2.13 -15.22
CA ILE A 171 -10.24 -2.47 -14.60
C ILE A 171 -9.10 -1.96 -15.51
N ILE A 172 -8.25 -1.06 -14.99
CA ILE A 172 -7.10 -0.51 -15.74
C ILE A 172 -5.82 -1.32 -15.45
N SER A 173 -5.78 -2.04 -14.33
CA SER A 173 -4.66 -2.93 -14.00
C SER A 173 -4.40 -3.94 -15.13
N ASN A 174 -3.12 -4.31 -15.32
CA ASN A 174 -2.73 -5.29 -16.33
C ASN A 174 -3.47 -6.62 -16.09
N SER A 175 -4.21 -7.07 -17.11
CA SER A 175 -5.03 -8.29 -17.07
C SER A 175 -4.22 -9.55 -16.75
N ASN A 176 -2.95 -9.59 -17.15
CA ASN A 176 -2.05 -10.71 -16.92
C ASN A 176 -1.44 -10.75 -15.50
N ASN A 177 -1.66 -9.72 -14.67
CA ASN A 177 -1.12 -9.72 -13.32
C ASN A 177 -1.81 -10.79 -12.48
N THR A 178 -1.02 -11.59 -11.77
CA THR A 178 -1.51 -12.56 -10.80
C THR A 178 -1.90 -11.85 -9.51
N VAL A 179 -3.11 -12.14 -9.04
CA VAL A 179 -3.68 -11.61 -7.80
C VAL A 179 -3.36 -12.54 -6.63
N ILE A 180 -3.71 -13.82 -6.80
CA ILE A 180 -3.49 -14.89 -5.83
C ILE A 180 -2.94 -16.13 -6.53
N SER A 181 -2.05 -16.84 -5.85
CA SER A 181 -1.58 -18.15 -6.27
C SER A 181 -1.53 -19.11 -5.09
N ILE A 182 -1.83 -20.39 -5.32
CA ILE A 182 -1.67 -21.43 -4.30
C ILE A 182 -0.42 -22.22 -4.62
N LEU A 183 0.60 -22.10 -3.78
CA LEU A 183 1.86 -22.81 -3.95
C LEU A 183 1.82 -24.19 -3.29
N THR A 184 2.55 -25.13 -3.90
CA THR A 184 2.91 -26.39 -3.25
C THR A 184 3.79 -26.10 -2.02
N PRO A 185 3.54 -26.75 -0.87
CA PRO A 185 4.41 -26.59 0.28
C PRO A 185 5.80 -27.13 -0.06
N ARG A 186 6.83 -26.30 0.13
CA ARG A 186 8.22 -26.81 0.14
C ARG A 186 8.49 -27.38 1.52
N LEU A 187 8.54 -28.72 1.61
CA LEU A 187 9.19 -29.39 2.74
C LEU A 187 10.68 -29.04 2.67
N ILE A 188 11.13 -28.15 3.56
CA ILE A 188 12.55 -28.07 3.89
C ILE A 188 12.82 -29.35 4.70
N MET A 189 13.20 -30.43 4.03
CA MET A 189 13.93 -31.49 4.71
C MET A 189 15.29 -30.88 5.03
N GLU A 190 15.59 -30.71 6.32
CA GLU A 190 16.97 -30.76 6.80
C GLU A 190 17.53 -32.11 6.33
N THR A 191 18.19 -32.13 5.18
CA THR A 191 19.12 -33.21 4.83
C THR A 191 20.37 -33.04 5.67
N GLU A 192 20.35 -33.58 6.89
CA GLU A 192 21.54 -34.23 7.42
C GLU A 192 21.79 -35.51 6.59
N GLU A 193 23.09 -35.74 6.33
CA GLU A 193 23.70 -36.95 5.74
C GLU A 193 23.52 -37.22 4.23
N VAL A 194 24.46 -36.67 3.45
CA VAL A 194 25.32 -37.54 2.63
C VAL A 194 26.76 -37.01 2.66
N ALA A 195 27.60 -37.67 3.45
CA ALA A 195 29.05 -37.56 3.39
C ALA A 195 29.63 -38.73 2.58
N ALA A 196 30.72 -38.45 1.85
CA ALA A 196 31.66 -39.35 1.16
C ALA A 196 31.14 -39.98 -0.16
N THR A 197 31.86 -40.04 -1.29
CA THR A 197 33.26 -39.73 -1.67
C THR A 197 33.39 -39.96 -3.18
N GLU A 198 34.11 -39.09 -3.89
CA GLU A 198 35.00 -39.34 -5.05
C GLU A 198 35.65 -37.97 -5.37
N GLU A 199 36.81 -37.62 -4.78
CA GLU A 199 38.18 -37.78 -5.35
C GLU A 199 38.25 -37.50 -6.87
N SER A 200 39.15 -36.70 -7.45
CA SER A 200 40.37 -36.02 -7.02
C SER A 200 40.87 -35.15 -8.21
N LYS A 201 41.44 -33.96 -7.98
CA LYS A 201 42.81 -33.55 -8.40
C LYS A 201 43.08 -32.04 -8.28
N SER A 202 44.17 -31.75 -7.55
CA SER A 202 45.20 -30.70 -7.74
C SER A 202 44.80 -29.24 -7.52
N GLU A 203 45.33 -28.58 -6.48
CA GLU A 203 46.62 -27.83 -6.43
C GLU A 203 46.54 -26.57 -7.33
N GLU A 204 46.86 -25.33 -6.93
CA GLU A 204 47.77 -24.72 -5.95
C GLU A 204 47.01 -23.59 -5.20
N GLY A 205 47.32 -23.12 -3.98
CA GLY A 205 48.61 -22.96 -3.32
C GLY A 205 48.88 -21.46 -3.12
N ALA A 206 48.67 -20.94 -1.90
CA ALA A 206 49.44 -19.85 -1.26
C ALA A 206 48.90 -19.55 0.16
N GLU A 207 49.51 -20.20 1.16
CA GLU A 207 49.79 -19.64 2.49
C GLU A 207 50.56 -18.29 2.35
N SER A 208 50.70 -17.36 3.30
CA SER A 208 50.69 -17.38 4.77
C SER A 208 50.65 -15.92 5.28
N LYS A 209 50.27 -15.74 6.56
CA LYS A 209 50.78 -14.84 7.65
C LYS A 209 51.46 -13.50 7.27
N SER A 210 51.29 -12.37 7.95
CA SER A 210 51.35 -12.03 9.40
C SER A 210 51.13 -10.50 9.48
N GLU A 211 50.34 -9.93 10.39
CA GLU A 211 50.71 -9.42 11.73
C GLU A 211 51.43 -8.05 11.75
N GLU A 212 50.94 -7.16 12.63
CA GLU A 212 51.50 -5.91 13.21
C GLU A 212 51.65 -4.64 12.33
N GLU A 213 50.93 -3.54 12.64
CA GLU A 213 51.31 -2.43 13.57
C GLU A 213 52.47 -1.59 12.99
N THR A 214 52.36 -0.29 12.68
CA THR A 214 52.14 0.83 13.60
C THR A 214 52.17 2.18 12.84
N THR A 215 51.46 3.17 13.41
CA THR A 215 51.76 4.61 13.52
C THR A 215 51.87 5.49 12.26
N GLU A 216 50.99 6.49 12.08
CA GLU A 216 50.95 7.82 12.76
C GLU A 216 51.63 8.87 11.87
N SER A 217 50.89 9.81 11.29
CA SER A 217 50.87 11.26 11.61
C SER A 217 50.57 11.96 10.26
N ASP A 218 49.85 13.06 10.09
CA ASP A 218 49.55 14.21 10.93
C ASP A 218 48.25 14.85 10.33
N LYS A 219 47.30 15.38 11.12
CA LYS A 219 47.02 16.82 11.34
C LYS A 219 46.99 17.68 10.07
N GLU A 220 46.14 18.69 9.90
CA GLU A 220 45.39 19.64 10.72
C GLU A 220 44.40 20.27 9.70
N GLU A 221 43.29 20.95 9.99
CA GLU A 221 43.07 21.98 10.99
C GLU A 221 41.57 22.32 10.94
N ALA A 222 40.92 22.38 12.10
CA ALA A 222 39.72 23.18 12.32
C ALA A 222 40.15 24.36 13.19
N SER A 223 39.80 25.57 12.76
CA SER A 223 39.71 26.76 13.61
C SER A 223 38.31 26.88 14.20
#